data_AF-A0A8S2PDN5-F1
#
_entry.id   AF-A0A8S2PDN5-F1
#
_cell.length_a   1.000
_cell.length_b   1.000
_cell.length_c   1.000
_cell.angle_alpha   90.00
_cell.angle_beta   90.00
_cell.angle_gamma   90.00
#
_symmetry.space_group_name_H-M   'P 1'
#
loop_
_entity.id
_entity.type
_entity.pdbx_description
1 polymer ?
#
loop_
_entity_poly.entity_id
_entity_poly.type
_entity_poly.pdbx_seq_one_letter_code
_entity_poly.pdbx_strand_id
1 'polypeptide(L)'
;MYRKVGENENETEEKWTEVYTNSNQKELIISNLPSETTFVFKVQSITAIGLSLISDISEPMETLTKKEPRTPLALKQTSSDVDVLHTKNAQITFEIDGLPRPNITWLFNGNPIQPSAKYQMEARYQIILNVNKTDFVDSGTYTAVIEYGIEKLKVPVKMTVKGTSMSPMRGTEASLSPQAQWSPTGITVAGGHGQGGALNQLNAPCGLFVDKDGTVYIADYFNNRVVAWPSGATSGQVVAGGNGAGNGLNQLYFPTDMVADRRTDSLLICDRINRRVVRWPHRNGTHGEIVLSNIDCWGLTIDYYGFLYVSDFRKEEVQRYKVGDPKGTVVAGGNGQGDRLDQLHWPSFLFVTQDQSVYVGDSSNNRVVKWTKGAQTAELVAGGNGKGSAMNQVNNACGVVVDRMSTVYVAEFENPRVMRWPQESSVGDVVAGGNGEGYGANQLSHSYGLSFDRNGDLYVTDHTNFRVQKFELISS
;
A
#
# COMPACT_ATOMS: atom_id res chain seq x y z
N MET A 1 -29.48 -28.69 54.79
CA MET A 1 -30.59 -29.57 54.37
C MET A 1 -31.64 -28.73 53.66
N TYR A 2 -32.43 -29.32 52.76
CA TYR A 2 -33.57 -28.65 52.12
C TYR A 2 -34.81 -29.55 52.10
N ARG A 3 -36.01 -28.94 52.00
CA ARG A 3 -37.26 -29.65 51.71
C ARG A 3 -38.04 -28.94 50.62
N LYS A 4 -38.77 -29.71 49.80
CA LYS A 4 -39.76 -29.18 48.86
C LYS A 4 -41.01 -28.75 49.63
N VAL A 5 -41.55 -27.58 49.31
CA VAL A 5 -42.86 -27.14 49.78
C VAL A 5 -43.91 -27.63 48.77
N GLY A 6 -44.82 -28.49 49.20
CA GLY A 6 -45.92 -29.01 48.37
C GLY A 6 -47.24 -28.31 48.74
N GLU A 7 -48.11 -28.08 47.75
CA GLU A 7 -49.42 -27.43 47.92
C GLU A 7 -50.49 -28.27 48.67
N ASN A 8 -50.14 -29.44 49.22
CA ASN A 8 -51.08 -30.31 49.94
C ASN A 8 -50.70 -30.48 51.41
N GLU A 9 -51.47 -29.88 52.31
CA GLU A 9 -51.33 -29.92 53.77
C GLU A 9 -51.61 -31.30 54.43
N ASN A 10 -51.55 -32.42 53.70
CA ASN A 10 -51.97 -33.73 54.23
C ASN A 10 -50.92 -34.86 54.15
N GLU A 11 -49.64 -34.58 53.94
CA GLU A 11 -48.58 -35.58 54.13
C GLU A 11 -47.85 -35.33 55.46
N THR A 12 -48.09 -36.22 56.42
CA THR A 12 -47.59 -36.18 57.81
C THR A 12 -46.15 -36.66 57.98
N GLU A 13 -45.34 -36.72 56.92
CA GLU A 13 -43.89 -37.01 57.02
C GLU A 13 -43.04 -35.89 56.39
N GLU A 14 -42.46 -35.05 57.26
CA GLU A 14 -41.54 -33.98 56.90
C GLU A 14 -40.19 -34.53 56.38
N LYS A 15 -40.13 -34.96 55.12
CA LYS A 15 -38.88 -35.51 54.56
C LYS A 15 -37.89 -34.40 54.19
N TRP A 16 -36.85 -34.25 55.00
CA TRP A 16 -35.71 -33.37 54.73
C TRP A 16 -34.64 -34.11 53.92
N THR A 17 -34.12 -33.47 52.86
CA THR A 17 -32.97 -33.97 52.12
C THR A 17 -31.69 -33.40 52.72
N GLU A 18 -30.83 -34.30 53.21
CA GLU A 18 -29.50 -33.93 53.67
C GLU A 18 -28.57 -33.66 52.48
N VAL A 19 -27.89 -32.52 52.53
CA VAL A 19 -26.83 -32.17 51.60
C VAL A 19 -25.58 -32.05 52.45
N TYR A 20 -24.76 -33.09 52.42
CA TYR A 20 -23.51 -33.15 53.19
C TYR A 20 -22.39 -32.47 52.41
N THR A 21 -21.70 -31.53 53.05
CA THR A 21 -20.40 -31.05 52.55
C THR A 21 -19.41 -31.01 53.68
N ASN A 22 -18.28 -31.72 53.49
CA ASN A 22 -17.15 -31.65 54.40
C ASN A 22 -16.33 -30.40 54.01
N SER A 23 -16.90 -29.22 54.25
CA SER A 23 -16.38 -27.94 53.77
C SER A 23 -16.31 -26.90 54.89
N ASN A 24 -15.19 -26.20 54.98
CA ASN A 24 -15.01 -25.05 55.89
C ASN A 24 -15.55 -23.74 55.29
N GLN A 25 -16.28 -23.81 54.16
CA GLN A 25 -16.86 -22.64 53.51
C GLN A 25 -18.11 -22.15 54.25
N LYS A 26 -18.28 -20.82 54.29
CA LYS A 26 -19.46 -20.17 54.90
C LYS A 26 -20.67 -20.12 53.96
N GLU A 27 -20.52 -20.58 52.72
CA GLU A 27 -21.52 -20.58 51.68
C GLU A 27 -21.58 -21.96 51.00
N LEU A 28 -22.77 -22.39 50.61
CA LEU A 28 -23.01 -23.66 49.93
C LEU A 28 -23.93 -23.44 48.72
N ILE A 29 -23.50 -23.92 47.55
CA ILE A 29 -24.31 -23.92 46.33
C ILE A 29 -24.95 -25.30 46.16
N ILE A 30 -26.29 -25.35 46.15
CA ILE A 30 -27.05 -26.56 45.85
C ILE A 30 -27.50 -26.50 44.39
N SER A 31 -26.90 -27.34 43.56
CA SER A 31 -27.17 -27.42 42.12
C SER A 31 -28.23 -28.48 41.79
N ASN A 32 -28.80 -28.41 40.58
CA ASN A 32 -29.74 -29.40 40.03
C ASN A 32 -31.06 -29.55 40.80
N LEU A 33 -31.52 -28.50 41.48
CA LEU A 33 -32.88 -28.47 42.02
C LEU A 33 -33.91 -28.46 40.88
N PRO A 34 -35.03 -29.20 41.00
CA PRO A 34 -36.14 -29.12 40.05
C PRO A 34 -36.62 -27.69 39.86
N SER A 35 -36.85 -27.28 38.61
CA SER A 35 -37.44 -25.98 38.27
C SER A 35 -38.90 -25.86 38.74
N GLU A 36 -39.40 -24.64 38.86
CA GLU A 36 -40.79 -24.34 39.26
C GLU A 36 -41.20 -24.98 40.59
N THR A 37 -40.25 -25.12 41.52
CA THR A 37 -40.47 -25.71 42.84
C THR A 37 -39.99 -24.78 43.94
N THR A 38 -40.77 -24.67 45.02
CA THR A 38 -40.41 -23.90 46.22
C THR A 38 -39.69 -24.77 47.23
N PHE A 39 -38.60 -24.26 47.80
CA PHE A 39 -37.80 -24.94 48.81
C PHE A 39 -37.61 -24.09 50.06
N VAL A 40 -37.49 -24.74 51.22
CA VAL A 40 -36.99 -24.11 52.46
C VAL A 40 -35.77 -24.86 52.97
N PHE A 41 -34.89 -24.15 53.68
CA PHE A 41 -33.58 -24.64 54.08
C PHE A 41 -33.39 -24.53 55.60
N LYS A 42 -32.57 -25.44 56.15
CA LYS A 42 -32.04 -25.36 57.51
C LYS A 42 -30.61 -25.90 57.54
N VAL A 43 -29.78 -25.37 58.44
CA VAL A 43 -28.35 -25.67 58.53
C VAL A 43 -27.99 -26.15 59.94
N GLN A 44 -27.04 -27.07 60.01
CA GLN A 44 -26.43 -27.53 61.25
C GLN A 44 -24.92 -27.64 61.02
N SER A 45 -24.12 -27.22 61.98
CA SER A 45 -22.66 -27.28 61.90
C SER A 45 -22.11 -28.45 62.71
N ILE A 46 -20.98 -29.02 62.29
CA ILE A 46 -20.23 -30.02 63.05
C ILE A 46 -19.03 -29.30 63.67
N THR A 47 -18.91 -29.38 65.00
CA THR A 47 -17.79 -28.82 65.76
C THR A 47 -16.94 -29.94 66.38
N ALA A 48 -15.79 -29.60 66.97
CA ALA A 48 -14.91 -30.56 67.64
C ALA A 48 -15.59 -31.33 68.82
N ILE A 49 -16.71 -30.81 69.33
CA ILE A 49 -17.49 -31.37 70.45
C ILE A 49 -18.84 -31.97 70.00
N GLY A 50 -19.11 -32.01 68.70
CA GLY A 50 -20.34 -32.58 68.13
C GLY A 50 -21.15 -31.57 67.31
N LEU A 51 -22.41 -31.94 67.03
CA LEU A 51 -23.33 -31.14 66.23
C LEU A 51 -23.84 -29.90 66.98
N SER A 52 -23.97 -28.77 66.29
CA SER A 52 -24.63 -27.57 66.82
C SER A 52 -26.15 -27.75 66.89
N LEU A 53 -26.85 -26.78 67.48
CA LEU A 53 -28.29 -26.63 67.25
C LEU A 53 -28.57 -26.40 65.75
N ILE A 54 -29.74 -26.86 65.29
CA ILE A 54 -30.22 -26.61 63.93
C ILE A 54 -30.73 -25.17 63.85
N SER A 55 -30.46 -24.49 62.73
CA SER A 55 -30.98 -23.13 62.48
C SER A 55 -32.50 -23.10 62.37
N ASP A 56 -33.08 -21.90 62.48
CA ASP A 56 -34.44 -21.66 62.01
C ASP A 56 -34.59 -21.99 60.52
N ILE A 57 -35.82 -22.29 60.11
CA ILE A 57 -36.17 -22.56 58.71
C ILE A 57 -36.11 -21.23 57.94
N SER A 58 -35.47 -21.25 56.76
CA SER A 58 -35.41 -20.09 55.88
C SER A 58 -36.80 -19.67 55.37
N GLU A 59 -36.91 -18.45 54.86
CA GLU A 59 -38.03 -18.07 54.01
C GLU A 59 -38.11 -19.01 52.77
N PRO A 60 -39.33 -19.28 52.24
CA PRO A 60 -39.50 -20.08 51.03
C PRO A 60 -38.81 -19.44 49.82
N MET A 61 -38.08 -20.25 49.07
CA MET A 61 -37.34 -19.82 47.88
C MET A 61 -37.80 -20.59 46.66
N GLU A 62 -38.28 -19.87 45.64
CA GLU A 62 -38.76 -20.45 44.38
C GLU A 62 -37.61 -20.63 43.38
N THR A 63 -37.52 -21.82 42.77
CA THR A 63 -36.62 -22.00 41.62
C THR A 63 -37.24 -21.39 40.37
N LEU A 64 -36.56 -20.40 39.79
CA LEU A 64 -36.99 -19.73 38.56
C LEU A 64 -37.03 -20.72 37.38
N THR A 65 -37.95 -20.51 36.42
CA THR A 65 -37.79 -21.04 35.06
C THR A 65 -36.42 -20.61 34.54
N LYS A 66 -35.74 -21.45 33.75
CA LYS A 66 -34.52 -21.05 33.03
C LYS A 66 -34.88 -20.01 31.96
N LYS A 67 -35.26 -18.79 32.39
CA LYS A 67 -35.22 -17.59 31.57
C LYS A 67 -33.80 -17.06 31.71
N GLU A 68 -33.07 -17.13 30.60
CA GLU A 68 -31.75 -16.52 30.50
C GLU A 68 -31.83 -15.05 30.97
N PRO A 69 -30.92 -14.61 31.84
CA PRO A 69 -30.81 -13.19 32.14
C PRO A 69 -30.43 -12.46 30.85
N ARG A 70 -31.41 -11.83 30.20
CA ARG A 70 -31.15 -10.87 29.11
C ARG A 70 -30.79 -9.54 29.76
N THR A 71 -29.51 -9.38 30.08
CA THR A 71 -28.98 -8.02 30.19
C THR A 71 -29.11 -7.36 28.82
N PRO A 72 -29.52 -6.09 28.70
CA PRO A 72 -29.43 -5.39 27.43
C PRO A 72 -27.98 -5.35 26.98
N LEU A 73 -27.68 -5.95 25.83
CA LEU A 73 -26.38 -5.85 25.20
C LEU A 73 -26.18 -4.41 24.73
N ALA A 74 -25.42 -3.62 25.48
CA ALA A 74 -24.90 -2.36 24.94
C ALA A 74 -23.57 -2.68 24.27
N LEU A 75 -23.57 -2.69 22.94
CA LEU A 75 -22.34 -2.72 22.16
C LEU A 75 -21.97 -1.28 21.81
N LYS A 76 -20.80 -0.84 22.29
CA LYS A 76 -20.20 0.39 21.83
C LYS A 76 -19.02 0.05 20.93
N GLN A 77 -19.16 0.37 19.65
CA GLN A 77 -18.04 0.32 18.73
C GLN A 77 -17.05 1.42 19.10
N THR A 78 -15.91 1.02 19.66
CA THR A 78 -14.83 1.96 20.00
C THR A 78 -13.84 2.15 18.86
N SER A 79 -13.74 1.17 17.95
CA SER A 79 -12.91 1.28 16.75
C SER A 79 -13.76 1.68 15.55
N SER A 80 -13.48 2.85 14.97
CA SER A 80 -13.89 3.19 13.60
C SER A 80 -13.10 2.36 12.59
N ASP A 81 -13.25 2.68 11.30
CA ASP A 81 -12.31 2.22 10.28
C ASP A 81 -10.86 2.48 10.72
N VAL A 82 -10.01 1.46 10.56
CA VAL A 82 -8.65 1.43 11.09
C VAL A 82 -7.65 1.61 9.97
N ASP A 83 -6.89 2.70 10.04
CA ASP A 83 -5.72 2.91 9.20
C ASP A 83 -4.45 2.52 9.96
N VAL A 84 -3.69 1.58 9.41
CA VAL A 84 -2.49 1.02 10.07
C VAL A 84 -1.32 1.02 9.11
N LEU A 85 -0.12 1.35 9.58
CA LEU A 85 1.08 1.28 8.73
C LEU A 85 1.54 -0.16 8.50
N HIS A 86 2.04 -0.47 7.30
CA HIS A 86 2.67 -1.75 6.95
C HIS A 86 3.74 -2.13 7.98
N THR A 87 3.83 -3.42 8.30
CA THR A 87 4.65 -4.03 9.36
C THR A 87 4.29 -3.67 10.80
N LYS A 88 3.39 -2.70 11.03
CA LYS A 88 2.89 -2.39 12.37
C LYS A 88 1.79 -3.37 12.76
N ASN A 89 1.45 -3.40 14.04
CA ASN A 89 0.32 -4.17 14.52
C ASN A 89 -0.94 -3.29 14.44
N ALA A 90 -2.05 -3.86 13.97
CA ALA A 90 -3.36 -3.23 14.05
C ALA A 90 -4.14 -3.81 15.22
N GLN A 91 -5.06 -3.03 15.77
CA GLN A 91 -5.98 -3.47 16.80
C GLN A 91 -7.39 -3.00 16.45
N ILE A 92 -8.35 -3.91 16.54
CA ILE A 92 -9.78 -3.63 16.46
C ILE A 92 -10.40 -4.00 17.80
N THR A 93 -11.02 -3.02 18.44
CA THR A 93 -11.58 -3.12 19.78
C THR A 93 -13.06 -2.75 19.79
N PHE A 94 -13.85 -3.50 20.56
CA PHE A 94 -15.23 -3.19 20.91
C PHE A 94 -15.43 -3.31 22.43
N GLU A 95 -16.28 -2.45 22.99
CA GLU A 95 -16.74 -2.57 24.37
C GLU A 95 -18.08 -3.30 24.40
N ILE A 96 -18.20 -4.22 25.36
CA ILE A 96 -19.40 -5.03 25.53
C ILE A 96 -19.87 -5.05 26.98
N ASP A 97 -21.10 -4.59 27.20
CA ASP A 97 -21.78 -4.70 28.48
C ASP A 97 -22.83 -5.82 28.44
N GLY A 98 -22.85 -6.65 29.49
CA GLY A 98 -23.83 -7.73 29.66
C GLY A 98 -23.23 -9.05 30.16
N LEU A 99 -24.01 -9.79 30.95
CA LEU A 99 -23.71 -11.16 31.37
C LEU A 99 -24.89 -12.09 31.02
N PRO A 100 -24.65 -13.35 30.60
CA PRO A 100 -23.35 -13.98 30.28
C PRO A 100 -22.57 -13.31 29.12
N ARG A 101 -21.31 -13.68 28.92
CA ARG A 101 -20.53 -13.16 27.79
C ARG A 101 -20.89 -13.89 26.50
N PRO A 102 -21.04 -13.18 25.36
CA PRO A 102 -21.38 -13.84 24.10
C PRO A 102 -20.20 -14.62 23.52
N ASN A 103 -20.52 -15.52 22.61
CA ASN A 103 -19.53 -16.16 21.76
C ASN A 103 -19.16 -15.20 20.62
N ILE A 104 -17.86 -15.09 20.32
CA ILE A 104 -17.35 -14.16 19.32
C ILE A 104 -16.60 -14.95 18.25
N THR A 105 -16.99 -14.74 16.99
CA THR A 105 -16.27 -15.24 15.82
C THR A 105 -15.82 -14.07 14.97
N TRP A 106 -14.57 -14.09 14.52
CA TRP A 106 -14.05 -13.06 13.62
C TRP A 106 -14.08 -13.55 12.18
N LEU A 107 -14.50 -12.68 11.27
CA LEU A 107 -14.42 -12.89 9.83
C LEU A 107 -13.45 -11.87 9.21
N PHE A 108 -12.66 -12.30 8.23
CA PHE A 108 -11.94 -11.43 7.31
C PHE A 108 -12.50 -11.59 5.91
N ASN A 109 -13.02 -10.51 5.31
CA ASN A 109 -13.69 -10.51 4.02
C ASN A 109 -14.77 -11.61 3.90
N GLY A 110 -15.52 -11.82 4.98
CA GLY A 110 -16.59 -12.82 5.06
C GLY A 110 -16.14 -14.23 5.45
N ASN A 111 -14.84 -14.53 5.47
CA ASN A 111 -14.30 -15.85 5.81
C ASN A 111 -13.86 -15.91 7.28
N PRO A 112 -14.19 -16.99 8.03
CA PRO A 112 -13.75 -17.14 9.42
C PRO A 112 -12.23 -17.14 9.57
N ILE A 113 -11.71 -16.40 10.56
CA ILE A 113 -10.30 -16.42 10.95
C ILE A 113 -10.14 -17.03 12.34
N GLN A 114 -9.01 -17.68 12.58
CA GLN A 114 -8.71 -18.40 13.83
C GLN A 114 -7.48 -17.81 14.54
N PRO A 115 -7.34 -17.99 15.86
CA PRO A 115 -6.16 -17.55 16.60
C PRO A 115 -4.85 -18.11 16.03
N SER A 116 -3.85 -17.26 15.88
CA SER A 116 -2.54 -17.60 15.32
C SER A 116 -1.47 -16.56 15.70
N ALA A 117 -0.23 -16.72 15.22
CA ALA A 117 0.78 -15.67 15.34
C ALA A 117 0.37 -14.36 14.63
N LYS A 118 -0.47 -14.48 13.59
CA LYS A 118 -1.03 -13.35 12.82
C LYS A 118 -2.19 -12.69 13.53
N TYR A 119 -3.13 -13.48 14.05
CA TYR A 119 -4.37 -13.02 14.66
C TYR A 119 -4.39 -13.38 16.14
N GLN A 120 -4.29 -12.40 17.03
CA GLN A 120 -4.51 -12.59 18.47
C GLN A 120 -5.86 -12.03 18.85
N MET A 121 -6.65 -12.83 19.55
CA MET A 121 -8.04 -12.51 19.87
C MET A 121 -8.22 -12.55 21.38
N GLU A 122 -8.83 -11.52 21.96
CA GLU A 122 -9.11 -11.44 23.38
C GLU A 122 -10.56 -11.04 23.63
N ALA A 123 -11.19 -11.69 24.61
CA ALA A 123 -12.57 -11.44 25.00
C ALA A 123 -12.68 -11.42 26.53
N ARG A 124 -12.09 -10.39 27.15
CA ARG A 124 -12.21 -10.12 28.59
C ARG A 124 -12.65 -8.66 28.79
N TYR A 125 -13.85 -8.25 29.17
CA TYR A 125 -14.22 -6.80 29.25
C TYR A 125 -14.29 -6.07 27.89
N GLN A 126 -13.26 -6.20 27.06
CA GLN A 126 -13.25 -5.76 25.68
C GLN A 126 -13.13 -6.96 24.74
N ILE A 127 -13.64 -6.78 23.53
CA ILE A 127 -13.46 -7.68 22.40
C ILE A 127 -12.34 -7.08 21.56
N ILE A 128 -11.19 -7.74 21.49
CA ILE A 128 -10.00 -7.24 20.80
C ILE A 128 -9.57 -8.26 19.75
N LEU A 129 -9.33 -7.79 18.52
CA LEU A 129 -8.53 -8.47 17.52
C LEU A 129 -7.26 -7.68 17.25
N ASN A 130 -6.11 -8.27 17.55
CA ASN A 130 -4.81 -7.78 17.12
C ASN A 130 -4.39 -8.49 15.82
N VAL A 131 -4.10 -7.71 14.79
CA VAL A 131 -3.51 -8.19 13.53
C VAL A 131 -2.02 -7.83 13.55
N ASN A 132 -1.17 -8.82 13.76
CA ASN A 132 0.27 -8.61 13.93
C ASN A 132 0.98 -8.46 12.58
N LYS A 133 2.00 -7.58 12.53
CA LYS A 133 2.86 -7.34 11.36
C LYS A 133 2.04 -7.23 10.08
N THR A 134 1.21 -6.20 9.99
CA THR A 134 0.27 -6.02 8.88
C THR A 134 0.98 -5.97 7.52
N ASP A 135 0.39 -6.62 6.54
CA ASP A 135 0.75 -6.64 5.14
C ASP A 135 -0.41 -6.07 4.32
N PHE A 136 -0.16 -5.59 3.11
CA PHE A 136 -1.19 -4.96 2.27
C PHE A 136 -2.39 -5.87 2.03
N VAL A 137 -2.16 -7.18 1.96
CA VAL A 137 -3.19 -8.23 1.81
C VAL A 137 -4.13 -8.35 3.02
N ASP A 138 -3.76 -7.77 4.16
CA ASP A 138 -4.65 -7.72 5.33
C ASP A 138 -5.66 -6.57 5.22
N SER A 139 -5.54 -5.69 4.22
CA SER A 139 -6.58 -4.67 3.99
C SER A 139 -7.89 -5.33 3.59
N GLY A 140 -8.97 -4.93 4.23
CA GLY A 140 -10.29 -5.53 4.01
C GLY A 140 -11.23 -5.26 5.15
N THR A 141 -12.34 -5.99 5.16
CA THR A 141 -13.37 -5.85 6.20
C THR A 141 -13.21 -6.96 7.23
N TYR A 142 -12.94 -6.56 8.47
CA TYR A 142 -12.97 -7.44 9.62
C TYR A 142 -14.32 -7.32 10.31
N THR A 143 -15.01 -8.44 10.48
CA THR A 143 -16.34 -8.47 11.08
C THR A 143 -16.31 -9.28 12.36
N ALA A 144 -16.61 -8.64 13.49
CA ALA A 144 -16.94 -9.35 14.71
C ALA A 144 -18.39 -9.86 14.62
N VAL A 145 -18.55 -11.18 14.68
CA VAL A 145 -19.85 -11.86 14.79
C VAL A 145 -20.04 -12.23 16.25
N ILE A 146 -21.00 -11.57 16.89
CA ILE A 146 -21.28 -11.70 18.31
C ILE A 146 -22.59 -12.49 18.45
N GLU A 147 -22.53 -13.66 19.07
CA GLU A 147 -23.66 -14.56 19.26
C GLU A 147 -24.09 -14.59 20.73
N TYR A 148 -25.34 -14.19 21.00
CA TYR A 148 -25.93 -14.16 22.33
C TYR A 148 -27.29 -14.87 22.30
N GLY A 149 -27.34 -16.10 22.80
CA GLY A 149 -28.53 -16.95 22.66
C GLY A 149 -28.86 -17.21 21.20
N ILE A 150 -30.05 -16.77 20.76
CA ILE A 150 -30.53 -16.91 19.37
C ILE A 150 -30.22 -15.70 18.48
N GLU A 151 -29.72 -14.59 19.06
CA GLU A 151 -29.43 -13.36 18.32
C GLU A 151 -27.97 -13.33 17.87
N LYS A 152 -27.74 -12.84 16.65
CA LYS A 152 -26.40 -12.64 16.08
C LYS A 152 -26.24 -11.21 15.60
N LEU A 153 -25.26 -10.51 16.15
CA LEU A 153 -24.86 -9.17 15.71
C LEU A 153 -23.59 -9.27 14.86
N LYS A 154 -23.52 -8.52 13.77
CA LYS A 154 -22.34 -8.43 12.89
C LYS A 154 -21.85 -6.99 12.85
N VAL A 155 -20.60 -6.77 13.22
CA VAL A 155 -20.02 -5.44 13.34
C VAL A 155 -18.80 -5.36 12.41
N PRO A 156 -18.96 -4.81 11.20
CA PRO A 156 -17.86 -4.66 10.26
C PRO A 156 -17.00 -3.45 10.62
N VAL A 157 -15.68 -3.61 10.49
CA VAL A 157 -14.68 -2.55 10.57
C VAL A 157 -13.79 -2.68 9.34
N LYS A 158 -13.67 -1.61 8.55
CA LYS A 158 -12.73 -1.60 7.43
C LYS A 158 -11.34 -1.31 7.96
N MET A 159 -10.40 -2.19 7.66
CA MET A 159 -8.98 -1.95 7.91
C MET A 159 -8.26 -1.65 6.60
N THR A 160 -7.49 -0.57 6.59
CA THR A 160 -6.63 -0.19 5.47
C THR A 160 -5.18 -0.22 5.92
N VAL A 161 -4.40 -1.12 5.35
CA VAL A 161 -2.95 -1.16 5.58
C VAL A 161 -2.29 -0.17 4.64
N LYS A 162 -1.71 0.86 5.24
CA LYS A 162 -1.03 1.98 4.61
C LYS A 162 0.48 1.72 4.56
N GLY A 163 1.13 1.84 3.42
CA GLY A 163 2.58 2.04 3.39
C GLY A 163 2.97 3.35 4.10
N THR A 164 4.14 3.39 4.74
CA THR A 164 4.79 4.67 5.06
C THR A 164 5.03 5.40 3.75
N SER A 165 4.37 6.55 3.53
CA SER A 165 4.35 7.36 2.28
C SER A 165 5.25 6.80 1.17
N MET A 166 4.67 5.95 0.32
CA MET A 166 5.31 5.50 -0.91
C MET A 166 4.52 6.07 -2.07
N SER A 167 4.64 7.38 -2.29
CA SER A 167 4.43 7.88 -3.65
C SER A 167 5.59 7.35 -4.50
N PRO A 168 5.37 6.96 -5.77
CA PRO A 168 6.48 6.73 -6.68
C PRO A 168 7.33 8.00 -6.69
N MET A 169 8.62 7.88 -6.36
CA MET A 169 9.56 9.02 -6.23
C MET A 169 9.75 9.86 -7.50
N ARG A 170 8.99 9.56 -8.56
CA ARG A 170 8.93 10.33 -9.79
C ARG A 170 7.83 11.40 -9.78
N GLY A 171 6.86 11.29 -8.89
CA GLY A 171 5.77 12.26 -8.73
C GLY A 171 6.00 13.18 -7.54
N THR A 172 5.38 14.36 -7.58
CA THR A 172 5.42 15.31 -6.47
C THR A 172 4.44 14.90 -5.36
N GLU A 173 4.85 15.00 -4.09
CA GLU A 173 3.91 14.96 -2.96
C GLU A 173 3.15 16.28 -2.83
N ALA A 174 3.66 17.37 -3.41
CA ALA A 174 3.05 18.69 -3.37
C ALA A 174 1.84 18.76 -4.30
N SER A 175 0.77 19.40 -3.85
CA SER A 175 -0.32 19.82 -4.72
C SER A 175 0.16 21.01 -5.55
N LEU A 176 0.58 20.75 -6.78
CA LEU A 176 0.89 21.81 -7.74
C LEU A 176 -0.40 22.42 -8.25
N SER A 177 -0.51 23.75 -8.28
CA SER A 177 -1.61 24.41 -9.01
C SER A 177 -1.57 24.00 -10.48
N PRO A 178 -2.74 23.89 -11.14
CA PRO A 178 -2.82 23.78 -12.59
C PRO A 178 -2.13 24.93 -13.34
N GLN A 179 -1.84 26.04 -12.66
CA GLN A 179 -1.17 27.22 -13.20
C GLN A 179 0.26 27.40 -12.67
N ALA A 180 0.79 26.40 -11.96
CA ALA A 180 2.15 26.40 -11.43
C ALA A 180 3.17 26.83 -12.49
N GLN A 181 4.16 27.62 -12.09
CA GLN A 181 5.19 28.13 -12.99
C GLN A 181 6.55 27.72 -12.46
N TRP A 182 7.44 27.34 -13.38
CA TRP A 182 8.83 27.04 -13.09
C TRP A 182 9.72 28.13 -13.68
N SER A 183 10.93 28.26 -13.12
CA SER A 183 11.97 29.12 -13.67
C SER A 183 12.18 28.80 -15.15
N PRO A 184 12.27 29.80 -16.05
CA PRO A 184 12.49 29.57 -17.48
C PRO A 184 13.90 29.05 -17.80
N THR A 185 14.84 29.20 -16.86
CA THR A 185 16.21 28.69 -16.97
C THR A 185 16.45 27.60 -15.94
N GLY A 186 16.93 26.45 -16.40
CA GLY A 186 17.31 25.33 -15.57
C GLY A 186 18.73 25.45 -15.02
N ILE A 187 18.94 24.87 -13.85
CA ILE A 187 20.22 24.72 -13.17
C ILE A 187 20.75 23.31 -13.47
N THR A 188 21.99 23.21 -13.95
CA THR A 188 22.62 21.89 -14.11
C THR A 188 22.98 21.33 -12.74
N VAL A 189 22.32 20.24 -12.35
CA VAL A 189 22.50 19.61 -11.03
C VAL A 189 23.30 18.31 -11.07
N ALA A 190 23.48 17.74 -12.27
CA ALA A 190 24.34 16.58 -12.50
C ALA A 190 24.88 16.60 -13.93
N GLY A 191 26.11 16.11 -14.13
CA GLY A 191 26.81 16.16 -15.41
C GLY A 191 27.25 17.58 -15.77
N GLY A 192 27.13 17.96 -17.06
CA GLY A 192 27.47 19.31 -17.53
C GLY A 192 28.96 19.54 -17.84
N HIS A 193 29.81 18.54 -17.63
CA HIS A 193 31.25 18.57 -17.95
C HIS A 193 31.57 17.79 -19.25
N GLY A 194 30.64 17.80 -20.19
CA GLY A 194 30.70 17.03 -21.43
C GLY A 194 30.39 15.54 -21.23
N GLN A 195 30.34 14.83 -22.36
CA GLN A 195 30.13 13.39 -22.41
C GLN A 195 31.34 12.64 -21.81
N GLY A 196 31.11 11.67 -20.94
CA GLY A 196 32.18 10.79 -20.49
C GLY A 196 31.83 9.95 -19.26
N GLY A 197 32.80 9.15 -18.80
CA GLY A 197 32.64 8.21 -17.69
C GLY A 197 33.17 8.71 -16.33
N ALA A 198 33.74 9.91 -16.26
CA ALA A 198 34.17 10.50 -14.99
C ALA A 198 32.97 10.71 -14.05
N LEU A 199 33.21 10.85 -12.74
CA LEU A 199 32.13 11.00 -11.76
C LEU A 199 31.40 12.35 -11.85
N ASN A 200 32.00 13.34 -12.50
CA ASN A 200 31.35 14.61 -12.82
C ASN A 200 30.77 14.65 -14.26
N GLN A 201 30.81 13.53 -14.99
CA GLN A 201 30.31 13.40 -16.36
C GLN A 201 29.19 12.36 -16.43
N LEU A 202 28.32 12.52 -17.43
CA LEU A 202 27.29 11.56 -17.80
C LEU A 202 27.44 11.20 -19.28
N ASN A 203 26.79 10.12 -19.70
CA ASN A 203 26.75 9.70 -21.08
C ASN A 203 25.35 9.20 -21.44
N ALA A 204 24.58 10.11 -22.02
CA ALA A 204 23.20 9.94 -22.46
C ALA A 204 22.26 9.48 -21.33
N PRO A 205 22.14 10.25 -20.23
CA PRO A 205 21.31 9.84 -19.10
C PRO A 205 19.85 9.66 -19.54
N CYS A 206 19.18 8.61 -19.07
CA CYS A 206 17.82 8.24 -19.45
C CYS A 206 16.82 8.52 -18.32
N GLY A 207 16.53 7.52 -17.49
CA GLY A 207 15.64 7.66 -16.35
C GLY A 207 16.29 8.34 -15.14
N LEU A 208 15.48 9.03 -14.35
CA LEU A 208 15.89 9.63 -13.09
C LEU A 208 14.76 9.57 -12.06
N PHE A 209 15.12 9.60 -10.77
CA PHE A 209 14.19 9.97 -9.71
C PHE A 209 14.93 10.81 -8.65
N VAL A 210 14.19 11.62 -7.90
CA VAL A 210 14.74 12.43 -6.82
C VAL A 210 14.34 11.85 -5.47
N ASP A 211 15.31 11.57 -4.62
CA ASP A 211 15.09 11.06 -3.27
C ASP A 211 14.65 12.20 -2.32
N LYS A 212 14.07 11.83 -1.17
CA LYS A 212 13.56 12.73 -0.14
C LYS A 212 14.58 13.73 0.42
N ASP A 213 15.86 13.39 0.32
CA ASP A 213 16.98 14.23 0.76
C ASP A 213 17.52 15.12 -0.37
N GLY A 214 16.88 15.10 -1.54
CA GLY A 214 17.30 15.85 -2.73
C GLY A 214 18.37 15.14 -3.57
N THR A 215 18.76 13.91 -3.22
CA THR A 215 19.70 13.14 -4.05
C THR A 215 19.04 12.73 -5.37
N VAL A 216 19.67 13.06 -6.49
CA VAL A 216 19.20 12.68 -7.82
C VAL A 216 19.85 11.36 -8.21
N TYR A 217 19.04 10.33 -8.44
CA TYR A 217 19.51 9.07 -9.00
C TYR A 217 19.32 9.10 -10.50
N ILE A 218 20.33 8.67 -11.26
CA ILE A 218 20.37 8.79 -12.73
C ILE A 218 20.80 7.46 -13.36
N ALA A 219 20.03 6.96 -14.32
CA ALA A 219 20.44 5.88 -15.22
C ALA A 219 21.40 6.46 -16.26
N ASP A 220 22.69 6.25 -16.06
CA ASP A 220 23.76 6.75 -16.93
C ASP A 220 23.99 5.74 -18.06
N TYR A 221 23.08 5.78 -19.03
CA TYR A 221 22.78 4.74 -20.03
C TYR A 221 24.03 4.16 -20.69
N PHE A 222 24.83 4.97 -21.39
CA PHE A 222 26.00 4.47 -22.12
C PHE A 222 27.19 4.16 -21.22
N ASN A 223 27.21 4.67 -19.99
CA ASN A 223 28.22 4.31 -18.99
C ASN A 223 27.85 3.04 -18.20
N ASN A 224 26.70 2.41 -18.47
CA ASN A 224 26.30 1.12 -17.91
C ASN A 224 26.27 1.13 -16.36
N ARG A 225 25.75 2.21 -15.79
CA ARG A 225 25.74 2.43 -14.34
C ARG A 225 24.53 3.25 -13.91
N VAL A 226 24.22 3.17 -12.62
CA VAL A 226 23.34 4.14 -11.94
C VAL A 226 24.21 5.00 -11.03
N VAL A 227 24.03 6.31 -11.12
CA VAL A 227 24.77 7.30 -10.33
C VAL A 227 23.81 8.01 -9.39
N ALA A 228 24.17 8.13 -8.12
CA ALA A 228 23.52 9.00 -7.16
C ALA A 228 24.27 10.33 -7.08
N TRP A 229 23.56 11.44 -7.17
CA TRP A 229 24.12 12.79 -7.14
C TRP A 229 23.48 13.57 -5.98
N PRO A 230 24.14 13.63 -4.81
CA PRO A 230 23.62 14.38 -3.68
C PRO A 230 23.43 15.86 -4.02
N SER A 231 22.45 16.50 -3.39
CA SER A 231 22.18 17.93 -3.59
C SER A 231 23.44 18.77 -3.30
N GLY A 232 23.81 19.64 -4.25
CA GLY A 232 25.00 20.49 -4.16
C GLY A 232 26.34 19.80 -4.43
N ALA A 233 26.36 18.49 -4.72
CA ALA A 233 27.59 17.80 -5.08
C ALA A 233 28.11 18.23 -6.46
N THR A 234 29.44 18.19 -6.65
CA THR A 234 30.10 18.47 -7.94
C THR A 234 30.39 17.20 -8.74
N SER A 235 30.18 16.03 -8.15
CA SER A 235 30.33 14.72 -8.79
C SER A 235 29.40 13.70 -8.13
N GLY A 236 28.91 12.76 -8.92
CA GLY A 236 28.08 11.66 -8.45
C GLY A 236 28.87 10.50 -7.87
N GLN A 237 28.13 9.52 -7.37
CA GLN A 237 28.63 8.27 -6.80
C GLN A 237 27.96 7.10 -7.53
N VAL A 238 28.75 6.13 -7.98
CA VAL A 238 28.18 4.92 -8.61
C VAL A 238 27.53 4.07 -7.52
N VAL A 239 26.23 3.80 -7.68
CA VAL A 239 25.42 3.01 -6.72
C VAL A 239 24.96 1.66 -7.27
N ALA A 240 25.01 1.47 -8.59
CA ALA A 240 24.82 0.18 -9.24
C ALA A 240 25.56 0.12 -10.58
N GLY A 241 25.99 -1.08 -10.99
CA GLY A 241 26.76 -1.27 -12.21
C GLY A 241 28.16 -0.63 -12.15
N GLY A 242 28.63 -0.06 -13.27
CA GLY A 242 29.95 0.59 -13.36
C GLY A 242 31.14 -0.36 -13.52
N ASN A 243 30.90 -1.68 -13.58
CA ASN A 243 31.92 -2.71 -13.82
C ASN A 243 31.99 -3.13 -15.31
N GLY A 244 31.76 -2.18 -16.21
CA GLY A 244 31.63 -2.42 -17.65
C GLY A 244 30.26 -2.97 -18.06
N ALA A 245 30.00 -2.95 -19.37
CA ALA A 245 28.81 -3.54 -19.97
C ALA A 245 28.89 -5.08 -19.90
N GLY A 246 27.84 -5.73 -19.41
CA GLY A 246 27.77 -7.19 -19.36
C GLY A 246 26.58 -7.70 -18.57
N ASN A 247 26.46 -9.02 -18.47
CA ASN A 247 25.34 -9.71 -17.83
C ASN A 247 25.67 -10.24 -16.42
N GLY A 248 26.89 -10.01 -15.91
CA GLY A 248 27.26 -10.33 -14.53
C GLY A 248 26.32 -9.66 -13.52
N LEU A 249 26.24 -10.20 -12.30
CA LEU A 249 25.38 -9.63 -11.26
C LEU A 249 25.91 -8.28 -10.74
N ASN A 250 27.20 -8.00 -10.92
CA ASN A 250 27.82 -6.71 -10.65
C ASN A 250 27.86 -5.78 -11.88
N GLN A 251 27.24 -6.16 -12.99
CA GLN A 251 27.22 -5.39 -14.24
C GLN A 251 25.79 -5.00 -14.62
N LEU A 252 25.68 -3.90 -15.36
CA LEU A 252 24.47 -3.48 -16.07
C LEU A 252 24.83 -3.34 -17.55
N TYR A 253 23.83 -3.33 -18.42
CA TYR A 253 24.01 -3.05 -19.83
C TYR A 253 22.88 -2.16 -20.35
N PHE A 254 23.23 -0.89 -20.56
CA PHE A 254 22.33 0.19 -21.02
C PHE A 254 21.07 0.30 -20.15
N PRO A 255 21.24 0.58 -18.83
CA PRO A 255 20.09 0.74 -17.95
C PRO A 255 19.26 1.94 -18.41
N THR A 256 17.95 1.74 -18.59
CA THR A 256 17.06 2.79 -19.08
C THR A 256 16.38 3.52 -17.93
N ASP A 257 16.05 2.79 -16.87
CA ASP A 257 15.19 3.30 -15.82
C ASP A 257 15.42 2.65 -14.46
N MET A 258 15.05 3.35 -13.38
CA MET A 258 15.08 2.79 -12.03
C MET A 258 14.11 3.46 -11.06
N VAL A 259 13.72 2.74 -10.02
CA VAL A 259 12.91 3.24 -8.90
C VAL A 259 13.45 2.67 -7.60
N ALA A 260 13.33 3.41 -6.50
CA ALA A 260 13.62 2.85 -5.19
C ALA A 260 12.44 2.03 -4.67
N ASP A 261 12.72 0.81 -4.21
CA ASP A 261 11.87 0.07 -3.28
C ASP A 261 12.29 0.39 -1.85
N ARG A 262 11.53 1.25 -1.17
CA ARG A 262 11.79 1.66 0.23
C ARG A 262 11.55 0.53 1.22
N ARG A 263 10.74 -0.48 0.87
CA ARG A 263 10.40 -1.60 1.75
C ARG A 263 11.62 -2.52 1.94
N THR A 264 12.47 -2.62 0.93
CA THR A 264 13.70 -3.43 0.97
C THR A 264 14.98 -2.60 0.94
N ASP A 265 14.87 -1.27 1.02
CA ASP A 265 16.00 -0.33 0.89
C ASP A 265 16.89 -0.69 -0.31
N SER A 266 16.26 -0.75 -1.49
CA SER A 266 16.90 -1.18 -2.73
C SER A 266 16.47 -0.36 -3.94
N LEU A 267 17.25 -0.40 -5.01
CA LEU A 267 16.89 0.10 -6.33
C LEU A 267 16.41 -1.07 -7.19
N LEU A 268 15.27 -0.90 -7.87
CA LEU A 268 14.86 -1.76 -8.99
C LEU A 268 15.28 -1.05 -10.27
N ILE A 269 16.00 -1.75 -11.15
CA ILE A 269 16.64 -1.17 -12.33
C ILE A 269 16.26 -1.97 -13.58
N CYS A 270 15.81 -1.27 -14.62
CA CYS A 270 15.62 -1.80 -15.97
C CYS A 270 17.00 -2.01 -16.60
N ASP A 271 17.46 -3.25 -16.67
CA ASP A 271 18.73 -3.63 -17.29
C ASP A 271 18.46 -4.10 -18.74
N ARG A 272 18.21 -3.11 -19.59
CA ARG A 272 17.48 -3.24 -20.86
C ARG A 272 18.11 -4.24 -21.83
N ILE A 273 19.42 -4.17 -22.06
CA ILE A 273 20.06 -5.10 -23.03
C ILE A 273 20.11 -6.52 -22.47
N ASN A 274 20.28 -6.67 -21.15
CA ASN A 274 20.23 -7.97 -20.49
C ASN A 274 18.79 -8.51 -20.34
N ARG A 275 17.77 -7.77 -20.80
CA ARG A 275 16.36 -8.15 -20.80
C ARG A 275 15.86 -8.58 -19.42
N ARG A 276 16.23 -7.84 -18.39
CA ARG A 276 15.94 -8.17 -16.99
C ARG A 276 15.67 -6.92 -16.16
N VAL A 277 14.96 -7.11 -15.05
CA VAL A 277 14.92 -6.14 -13.96
C VAL A 277 15.76 -6.67 -12.81
N VAL A 278 16.69 -5.87 -12.31
CA VAL A 278 17.54 -6.22 -11.17
C VAL A 278 17.21 -5.39 -9.95
N ARG A 279 17.30 -6.01 -8.77
CA ARG A 279 17.27 -5.36 -7.47
C ARG A 279 18.70 -5.16 -6.99
N TRP A 280 19.07 -3.93 -6.66
CA TRP A 280 20.37 -3.57 -6.13
C TRP A 280 20.21 -2.98 -4.73
N PRO A 281 21.04 -3.32 -3.73
CA PRO A 281 21.00 -2.64 -2.44
C PRO A 281 21.17 -1.13 -2.63
N HIS A 282 20.34 -0.33 -1.96
CA HIS A 282 20.34 1.13 -2.13
C HIS A 282 21.65 1.76 -1.63
N ARG A 283 22.35 1.09 -0.71
CA ARG A 283 23.63 1.51 -0.15
C ARG A 283 24.62 0.35 -0.12
N ASN A 284 25.88 0.63 -0.45
CA ASN A 284 27.00 -0.33 -0.39
C ASN A 284 26.78 -1.66 -1.14
N GLY A 285 25.89 -1.68 -2.14
CA GLY A 285 25.64 -2.87 -2.95
C GLY A 285 26.76 -3.10 -3.96
N THR A 286 27.36 -4.29 -3.94
CA THR A 286 28.42 -4.68 -4.90
C THR A 286 27.88 -5.47 -6.09
N HIS A 287 26.68 -6.03 -5.98
CA HIS A 287 25.97 -6.75 -7.03
C HIS A 287 24.46 -6.61 -6.84
N GLY A 288 23.71 -6.86 -7.92
CA GLY A 288 22.27 -6.98 -7.92
C GLY A 288 21.80 -8.43 -7.84
N GLU A 289 20.48 -8.56 -7.80
CA GLU A 289 19.73 -9.82 -7.86
C GLU A 289 18.69 -9.70 -8.98
N ILE A 290 18.51 -10.77 -9.77
CA ILE A 290 17.53 -10.77 -10.85
C ILE A 290 16.13 -10.90 -10.24
N VAL A 291 15.28 -9.90 -10.48
CA VAL A 291 13.87 -9.90 -10.05
C VAL A 291 12.98 -10.44 -11.16
N LEU A 292 13.21 -10.00 -12.39
CA LEU A 292 12.49 -10.43 -13.58
C LEU A 292 13.48 -10.73 -14.71
N SER A 293 13.19 -11.73 -15.52
CA SER A 293 13.98 -12.12 -16.69
C SER A 293 13.10 -12.18 -17.94
N ASN A 294 13.70 -12.09 -19.12
CA ASN A 294 13.02 -12.15 -20.42
C ASN A 294 12.00 -11.03 -20.63
N ILE A 295 12.34 -9.84 -20.16
CA ILE A 295 11.52 -8.63 -20.29
C ILE A 295 12.30 -7.55 -21.06
N ASP A 296 11.74 -7.04 -22.15
CA ASP A 296 12.32 -5.90 -22.88
C ASP A 296 11.92 -4.60 -22.20
N CYS A 297 12.40 -4.43 -20.98
CA CYS A 297 12.01 -3.32 -20.13
C CYS A 297 12.52 -1.97 -20.67
N TRP A 298 11.65 -0.95 -20.69
CA TRP A 298 12.02 0.44 -20.97
C TRP A 298 11.84 1.34 -19.74
N GLY A 299 10.63 1.38 -19.20
CA GLY A 299 10.27 2.10 -17.98
C GLY A 299 9.79 1.16 -16.88
N LEU A 300 9.98 1.56 -15.62
CA LEU A 300 9.43 0.83 -14.48
C LEU A 300 8.96 1.77 -13.37
N THR A 301 7.98 1.34 -12.58
CA THR A 301 7.63 2.00 -11.32
C THR A 301 7.13 0.99 -10.29
N ILE A 302 7.09 1.39 -9.02
CA ILE A 302 6.50 0.61 -7.94
C ILE A 302 5.34 1.40 -7.36
N ASP A 303 4.19 0.75 -7.16
CA ASP A 303 3.03 1.38 -6.56
C ASP A 303 3.10 1.37 -5.01
N TYR A 304 2.12 2.04 -4.39
CA TYR A 304 2.00 2.13 -2.95
C TYR A 304 1.85 0.78 -2.22
N TYR A 305 1.36 -0.24 -2.94
CA TYR A 305 1.13 -1.59 -2.42
C TYR A 305 2.33 -2.52 -2.69
N GLY A 306 3.40 -2.01 -3.29
CA GLY A 306 4.60 -2.77 -3.60
C GLY A 306 4.48 -3.65 -4.85
N PHE A 307 3.55 -3.36 -5.77
CA PHE A 307 3.54 -4.00 -7.09
C PHE A 307 4.50 -3.27 -8.03
N LEU A 308 5.34 -4.04 -8.72
CA LEU A 308 6.25 -3.54 -9.74
C LEU A 308 5.52 -3.51 -11.09
N TYR A 309 5.56 -2.40 -11.78
CA TYR A 309 5.01 -2.21 -13.13
C TYR A 309 6.17 -1.97 -14.08
N VAL A 310 6.17 -2.65 -15.22
CA VAL A 310 7.25 -2.56 -16.22
C VAL A 310 6.64 -2.51 -17.61
N SER A 311 7.06 -1.55 -18.42
CA SER A 311 6.73 -1.53 -19.85
C SER A 311 7.66 -2.49 -20.59
N ASP A 312 7.07 -3.41 -21.34
CA ASP A 312 7.78 -4.28 -22.28
C ASP A 312 7.54 -3.74 -23.69
N PHE A 313 8.53 -3.02 -24.23
CA PHE A 313 8.35 -2.31 -25.49
C PHE A 313 8.27 -3.26 -26.70
N ARG A 314 8.72 -4.51 -26.58
CA ARG A 314 8.62 -5.48 -27.67
C ARG A 314 7.28 -6.21 -27.67
N LYS A 315 6.67 -6.38 -26.51
CA LYS A 315 5.34 -6.98 -26.38
C LYS A 315 4.20 -5.96 -26.46
N GLU A 316 4.53 -4.66 -26.49
CA GLU A 316 3.56 -3.58 -26.59
C GLU A 316 2.55 -3.60 -25.43
N GLU A 317 3.08 -3.79 -24.22
CA GLU A 317 2.29 -3.95 -23.00
C GLU A 317 2.99 -3.40 -21.76
N VAL A 318 2.20 -3.15 -20.72
CA VAL A 318 2.70 -2.93 -19.36
C VAL A 318 2.24 -4.11 -18.50
N GLN A 319 3.21 -4.75 -17.84
CA GLN A 319 2.93 -5.83 -16.90
C GLN A 319 3.10 -5.37 -15.45
N ARG A 320 2.16 -5.78 -14.60
CA ARG A 320 2.20 -5.63 -13.15
C ARG A 320 2.61 -6.96 -12.50
N TYR A 321 3.58 -6.90 -11.61
CA TYR A 321 4.14 -8.03 -10.87
C TYR A 321 3.95 -7.81 -9.37
N LYS A 322 3.54 -8.86 -8.67
CA LYS A 322 3.70 -8.89 -7.21
C LYS A 322 5.17 -9.13 -6.92
N VAL A 323 5.80 -8.31 -6.08
CA VAL A 323 7.23 -8.50 -5.77
C VAL A 323 7.46 -9.90 -5.21
N GLY A 324 8.40 -10.63 -5.82
CA GLY A 324 8.70 -12.03 -5.51
C GLY A 324 7.91 -13.05 -6.34
N ASP A 325 6.92 -12.62 -7.13
CA ASP A 325 6.21 -13.47 -8.09
C ASP A 325 6.67 -13.11 -9.53
N PRO A 326 7.30 -14.03 -10.26
CA PRO A 326 7.73 -13.78 -11.63
C PRO A 326 6.56 -13.70 -12.62
N LYS A 327 5.34 -14.09 -12.24
CA LYS A 327 4.17 -14.06 -13.12
C LYS A 327 3.53 -12.68 -13.12
N GLY A 328 3.73 -11.95 -14.21
CA GLY A 328 3.07 -10.66 -14.46
C GLY A 328 1.60 -10.81 -14.87
N THR A 329 0.84 -9.73 -14.66
CA THR A 329 -0.49 -9.52 -15.22
C THR A 329 -0.42 -8.32 -16.16
N VAL A 330 -0.91 -8.46 -17.40
CA VAL A 330 -1.03 -7.32 -18.32
C VAL A 330 -2.07 -6.33 -17.77
N VAL A 331 -1.68 -5.06 -17.66
CA VAL A 331 -2.53 -3.98 -17.12
C VAL A 331 -2.72 -2.80 -18.09
N ALA A 332 -1.95 -2.76 -19.18
CA ALA A 332 -2.13 -1.85 -20.31
C ALA A 332 -1.57 -2.48 -21.58
N GLY A 333 -2.18 -2.21 -22.74
CA GLY A 333 -1.81 -2.82 -24.02
C GLY A 333 -2.04 -4.33 -24.09
N GLY A 334 -1.12 -5.06 -24.72
CA GLY A 334 -1.19 -6.53 -24.86
C GLY A 334 -2.05 -7.02 -26.04
N ASN A 335 -2.61 -6.10 -26.84
CA ASN A 335 -3.40 -6.41 -28.04
C ASN A 335 -2.60 -6.19 -29.35
N GLY A 336 -1.28 -6.38 -29.28
CA GLY A 336 -0.34 -6.14 -30.35
C GLY A 336 -0.10 -4.65 -30.63
N GLN A 337 0.86 -4.40 -31.51
CA GLN A 337 1.24 -3.05 -31.94
C GLN A 337 0.10 -2.34 -32.66
N GLY A 338 -0.17 -1.09 -32.31
CA GLY A 338 -1.12 -0.23 -33.01
C GLY A 338 -1.51 1.01 -32.21
N ASP A 339 -2.45 1.79 -32.75
CA ASP A 339 -2.86 3.11 -32.23
C ASP A 339 -4.30 3.13 -31.67
N ARG A 340 -4.99 2.00 -31.63
CA ARG A 340 -6.27 1.88 -30.91
C ARG A 340 -6.06 2.07 -29.40
N LEU A 341 -7.12 2.39 -28.67
CA LEU A 341 -7.05 2.62 -27.21
C LEU A 341 -6.87 1.32 -26.40
N ASP A 342 -6.93 0.15 -27.02
CA ASP A 342 -6.56 -1.14 -26.44
C ASP A 342 -5.13 -1.58 -26.83
N GLN A 343 -4.42 -0.79 -27.64
CA GLN A 343 -3.09 -1.09 -28.16
C GLN A 343 -2.05 -0.05 -27.73
N LEU A 344 -0.79 -0.43 -27.81
CA LEU A 344 0.37 0.43 -27.59
C LEU A 344 1.34 0.28 -28.77
N HIS A 345 2.25 1.23 -28.92
CA HIS A 345 3.37 1.17 -29.86
C HIS A 345 4.59 1.88 -29.26
N TRP A 346 5.57 1.07 -28.87
CA TRP A 346 6.74 1.46 -28.08
C TRP A 346 6.35 2.15 -26.76
N PRO A 347 5.71 1.42 -25.82
CA PRO A 347 5.47 1.96 -24.49
C PRO A 347 6.81 2.20 -23.78
N SER A 348 6.99 3.44 -23.31
CA SER A 348 8.23 3.89 -22.68
C SER A 348 8.07 4.05 -21.17
N PHE A 349 8.24 5.26 -20.63
CA PHE A 349 8.10 5.51 -19.21
C PHE A 349 6.63 5.43 -18.80
N LEU A 350 6.42 5.10 -17.52
CA LEU A 350 5.09 4.92 -16.97
C LEU A 350 5.01 5.51 -15.56
N PHE A 351 3.80 5.95 -15.21
CA PHE A 351 3.48 6.44 -13.88
C PHE A 351 2.24 5.72 -13.37
N VAL A 352 2.24 5.36 -12.08
CA VAL A 352 1.11 4.66 -11.45
C VAL A 352 0.65 5.47 -10.26
N THR A 353 -0.63 5.85 -10.27
CA THR A 353 -1.29 6.58 -9.18
C THR A 353 -1.73 5.64 -8.06
N GLN A 354 -2.13 6.20 -6.91
CA GLN A 354 -2.51 5.42 -5.72
C GLN A 354 -3.73 4.50 -5.94
N ASP A 355 -4.65 4.90 -6.82
CA ASP A 355 -5.79 4.09 -7.27
C ASP A 355 -5.41 2.99 -8.28
N GLN A 356 -4.11 2.83 -8.56
CA GLN A 356 -3.53 1.92 -9.55
C GLN A 356 -3.91 2.25 -11.00
N SER A 357 -4.25 3.51 -11.31
CA SER A 357 -4.32 3.95 -12.71
C SER A 357 -2.91 4.03 -13.29
N VAL A 358 -2.72 3.51 -14.50
CA VAL A 358 -1.43 3.39 -15.19
C VAL A 358 -1.40 4.36 -16.35
N TYR A 359 -0.50 5.35 -16.27
CA TYR A 359 -0.20 6.29 -17.34
C TYR A 359 1.01 5.80 -18.11
N VAL A 360 0.93 5.76 -19.44
CA VAL A 360 1.97 5.20 -20.31
C VAL A 360 2.32 6.22 -21.38
N GLY A 361 3.61 6.52 -21.51
CA GLY A 361 4.14 7.17 -22.70
C GLY A 361 4.06 6.21 -23.87
N ASP A 362 3.10 6.40 -24.77
CA ASP A 362 2.89 5.57 -25.96
C ASP A 362 3.65 6.21 -27.12
N SER A 363 4.98 6.04 -27.06
CA SER A 363 5.96 6.93 -27.68
C SER A 363 5.79 7.05 -29.19
N SER A 364 5.69 5.93 -29.91
CA SER A 364 5.56 5.97 -31.37
C SER A 364 4.16 6.39 -31.84
N ASN A 365 3.16 6.31 -30.96
CA ASN A 365 1.82 6.86 -31.20
C ASN A 365 1.70 8.33 -30.78
N ASN A 366 2.76 8.97 -30.29
CA ASN A 366 2.79 10.41 -30.03
C ASN A 366 1.71 10.86 -29.04
N ARG A 367 1.50 10.08 -27.98
CA ARG A 367 0.45 10.32 -26.99
C ARG A 367 0.82 9.77 -25.61
N VAL A 368 0.07 10.23 -24.61
CA VAL A 368 0.01 9.59 -23.30
C VAL A 368 -1.39 9.07 -23.08
N VAL A 369 -1.46 7.84 -22.60
CA VAL A 369 -2.71 7.10 -22.39
C VAL A 369 -2.77 6.57 -20.96
N LYS A 370 -3.97 6.54 -20.39
CA LYS A 370 -4.24 6.13 -19.01
C LYS A 370 -5.17 4.93 -19.00
N TRP A 371 -4.78 3.86 -18.30
CA TRP A 371 -5.67 2.75 -17.96
C TRP A 371 -6.05 2.84 -16.49
N THR A 372 -7.36 2.92 -16.20
CA THR A 372 -7.86 2.69 -14.85
C THR A 372 -7.83 1.20 -14.51
N LYS A 373 -7.76 0.85 -13.23
CA LYS A 373 -7.62 -0.54 -12.80
C LYS A 373 -8.74 -1.43 -13.34
N GLY A 374 -8.39 -2.41 -14.18
CA GLY A 374 -9.32 -3.37 -14.78
C GLY A 374 -9.97 -2.91 -16.09
N ALA A 375 -9.67 -1.70 -16.56
CA ALA A 375 -10.14 -1.20 -17.84
C ALA A 375 -9.59 -2.04 -19.00
N GLN A 376 -10.41 -2.21 -20.05
CA GLN A 376 -10.02 -2.92 -21.28
C GLN A 376 -9.40 -1.98 -22.32
N THR A 377 -9.72 -0.69 -22.24
CA THR A 377 -9.24 0.37 -23.13
C THR A 377 -8.73 1.54 -22.30
N ALA A 378 -7.77 2.29 -22.84
CA ALA A 378 -7.26 3.52 -22.27
C ALA A 378 -8.17 4.72 -22.48
N GLU A 379 -7.91 5.75 -21.70
CA GLU A 379 -8.29 7.14 -21.91
C GLU A 379 -7.09 7.89 -22.52
N LEU A 380 -7.31 8.71 -23.55
CA LEU A 380 -6.29 9.62 -24.07
C LEU A 380 -6.16 10.82 -23.13
N VAL A 381 -4.96 11.07 -22.60
CA VAL A 381 -4.74 12.14 -21.59
C VAL A 381 -3.73 13.21 -22.03
N ALA A 382 -2.94 12.96 -23.08
CA ALA A 382 -2.13 13.98 -23.73
C ALA A 382 -1.81 13.59 -25.19
N GLY A 383 -1.71 14.58 -26.07
CA GLY A 383 -1.36 14.37 -27.49
C GLY A 383 -2.47 13.67 -28.29
N GLY A 384 -2.08 12.75 -29.19
CA GLY A 384 -3.03 12.01 -30.05
C GLY A 384 -3.49 12.73 -31.32
N ASN A 385 -3.03 13.96 -31.56
CA ASN A 385 -3.33 14.74 -32.77
C ASN A 385 -2.23 14.63 -33.85
N GLY A 386 -1.61 13.47 -33.94
CA GLY A 386 -0.44 13.22 -34.80
C GLY A 386 0.85 13.86 -34.28
N LYS A 387 1.95 13.59 -34.99
CA LYS A 387 3.27 14.16 -34.68
C LYS A 387 3.34 15.65 -35.06
N GLY A 388 3.91 16.46 -34.18
CA GLY A 388 4.18 17.87 -34.44
C GLY A 388 4.48 18.64 -33.15
N SER A 389 4.54 19.96 -33.23
CA SER A 389 4.92 20.85 -32.12
C SER A 389 3.79 21.76 -31.64
N ALA A 390 2.56 21.60 -32.17
CA ALA A 390 1.40 22.35 -31.69
C ALA A 390 1.10 22.02 -30.22
N MET A 391 0.34 22.89 -29.55
CA MET A 391 0.02 22.72 -28.11
C MET A 391 -0.97 21.58 -27.84
N ASN A 392 -1.66 21.08 -28.86
CA ASN A 392 -2.46 19.85 -28.79
C ASN A 392 -1.70 18.60 -29.28
N GLN A 393 -0.41 18.71 -29.58
CA GLN A 393 0.44 17.63 -30.08
C GLN A 393 1.54 17.29 -29.09
N VAL A 394 1.94 16.02 -29.12
CA VAL A 394 3.12 15.48 -28.44
C VAL A 394 3.94 14.79 -29.52
N ASN A 395 5.26 14.84 -29.46
CA ASN A 395 6.13 14.17 -30.41
C ASN A 395 7.11 13.26 -29.66
N ASN A 396 6.91 11.94 -29.83
CA ASN A 396 7.67 10.90 -29.14
C ASN A 396 7.58 11.04 -27.60
N ALA A 397 6.39 10.74 -27.06
CA ALA A 397 6.06 10.85 -25.65
C ALA A 397 6.94 9.90 -24.82
N CYS A 398 7.94 10.42 -24.10
CA CYS A 398 8.88 9.60 -23.35
C CYS A 398 8.53 9.60 -21.87
N GLY A 399 9.14 10.50 -21.09
CA GLY A 399 8.92 10.61 -19.66
C GLY A 399 7.50 11.08 -19.35
N VAL A 400 6.85 10.42 -18.40
CA VAL A 400 5.52 10.80 -17.92
C VAL A 400 5.53 10.79 -16.40
N VAL A 401 5.11 11.90 -15.79
CA VAL A 401 4.75 11.94 -14.36
C VAL A 401 3.42 12.65 -14.20
N VAL A 402 2.71 12.33 -13.12
CA VAL A 402 1.38 12.86 -12.86
C VAL A 402 1.34 13.42 -11.44
N ASP A 403 0.75 14.59 -11.26
CA ASP A 403 0.54 15.17 -9.93
C ASP A 403 -0.75 14.65 -9.26
N ARG A 404 -1.01 15.09 -8.02
CA ARG A 404 -2.21 14.68 -7.26
C ARG A 404 -3.52 15.18 -7.88
N MET A 405 -3.49 16.16 -8.77
CA MET A 405 -4.65 16.70 -9.48
C MET A 405 -4.88 16.00 -10.82
N SER A 406 -4.16 14.90 -11.11
CA SER A 406 -4.19 14.20 -12.40
C SER A 406 -3.66 15.02 -13.57
N THR A 407 -2.89 16.08 -13.31
CA THR A 407 -2.17 16.82 -14.36
C THR A 407 -1.00 15.97 -14.84
N VAL A 408 -0.89 15.79 -16.16
CA VAL A 408 0.15 14.99 -16.80
C VAL A 408 1.28 15.90 -17.26
N TYR A 409 2.52 15.54 -16.93
CA TYR A 409 3.72 16.20 -17.44
C TYR A 409 4.49 15.24 -18.31
N VAL A 410 4.85 15.68 -19.52
CA VAL A 410 5.43 14.85 -20.56
C VAL A 410 6.73 15.46 -21.05
N ALA A 411 7.83 14.69 -20.98
CA ALA A 411 9.05 15.01 -21.70
C ALA A 411 8.92 14.50 -23.13
N GLU A 412 9.13 15.40 -24.09
CA GLU A 412 9.12 15.07 -25.50
C GLU A 412 10.54 14.83 -25.98
N PHE A 413 10.76 13.70 -26.65
CA PHE A 413 12.09 13.37 -27.15
C PHE A 413 12.43 14.16 -28.42
N GLU A 414 11.47 14.32 -29.33
CA GLU A 414 11.71 15.00 -30.62
C GLU A 414 11.46 16.51 -30.55
N ASN A 415 10.67 16.97 -29.57
CA ASN A 415 10.51 18.39 -29.28
C ASN A 415 11.22 18.69 -27.95
N PRO A 416 12.24 19.58 -27.90
CA PRO A 416 13.04 19.83 -26.69
C PRO A 416 12.27 20.65 -25.64
N ARG A 417 11.23 20.05 -25.06
CA ARG A 417 10.32 20.69 -24.10
C ARG A 417 9.68 19.66 -23.16
N VAL A 418 9.22 20.16 -22.02
CA VAL A 418 8.29 19.46 -21.14
C VAL A 418 6.94 20.14 -21.23
N MET A 419 5.91 19.38 -21.59
CA MET A 419 4.53 19.85 -21.67
C MET A 419 3.77 19.47 -20.41
N ARG A 420 2.95 20.38 -19.90
CA ARG A 420 1.92 20.12 -18.89
C ARG A 420 0.55 20.01 -19.56
N TRP A 421 -0.23 19.03 -19.13
CA TRP A 421 -1.57 18.74 -19.58
C TRP A 421 -2.50 18.61 -18.38
N PRO A 422 -3.25 19.68 -18.04
CA PRO A 422 -4.29 19.60 -17.02
C PRO A 422 -5.33 18.54 -17.35
N GLN A 423 -5.93 17.95 -16.32
CA GLN A 423 -6.97 16.94 -16.51
C GLN A 423 -8.10 17.47 -17.41
N GLU A 424 -8.57 16.64 -18.34
CA GLU A 424 -9.61 16.96 -19.33
C GLU A 424 -9.25 18.07 -20.34
N SER A 425 -8.00 18.56 -20.35
CA SER A 425 -7.56 19.55 -21.33
C SER A 425 -7.23 18.92 -22.69
N SER A 426 -7.64 19.58 -23.77
CA SER A 426 -7.31 19.19 -25.15
C SER A 426 -6.01 19.82 -25.68
N VAL A 427 -5.42 20.74 -24.92
CA VAL A 427 -4.14 21.39 -25.18
C VAL A 427 -3.30 21.39 -23.90
N GLY A 428 -1.98 21.31 -24.08
CA GLY A 428 -1.02 21.55 -23.00
C GLY A 428 -0.35 22.92 -23.10
N ASP A 429 0.55 23.17 -22.17
CA ASP A 429 1.44 24.33 -22.14
C ASP A 429 2.87 23.92 -21.80
N VAL A 430 3.85 24.72 -22.22
CA VAL A 430 5.27 24.41 -22.00
C VAL A 430 5.70 24.91 -20.62
N VAL A 431 6.19 23.99 -19.79
CA VAL A 431 6.65 24.30 -18.42
C VAL A 431 8.17 24.30 -18.26
N ALA A 432 8.89 23.68 -19.19
CA ALA A 432 10.35 23.73 -19.27
C ALA A 432 10.82 23.51 -20.72
N GLY A 433 11.95 24.13 -21.09
CA GLY A 433 12.47 24.07 -22.46
C GLY A 433 11.63 24.90 -23.45
N GLY A 434 11.45 24.39 -24.67
CA GLY A 434 10.68 25.06 -25.73
C GLY A 434 11.43 26.16 -26.50
N ASN A 435 12.71 26.38 -26.20
CA ASN A 435 13.54 27.41 -26.83
C ASN A 435 14.48 26.86 -27.91
N GLY A 436 14.02 25.81 -28.61
CA GLY A 436 14.84 25.04 -29.55
C GLY A 436 15.86 24.13 -28.86
N GLU A 437 16.50 23.32 -29.68
CA GLU A 437 17.53 22.39 -29.23
C GLU A 437 18.84 23.12 -28.94
N GLY A 438 19.50 22.80 -27.82
CA GLY A 438 20.82 23.33 -27.52
C GLY A 438 21.24 23.17 -26.06
N TYR A 439 22.43 23.69 -25.73
CA TYR A 439 23.06 23.57 -24.41
C TYR A 439 22.73 24.72 -23.44
N GLY A 440 21.96 25.73 -23.89
CA GLY A 440 21.55 26.86 -23.05
C GLY A 440 20.79 26.41 -21.80
N ALA A 441 20.76 27.24 -20.75
CA ALA A 441 20.06 26.92 -19.51
C ALA A 441 18.54 26.74 -19.70
N ASN A 442 17.96 27.39 -20.71
CA ASN A 442 16.55 27.32 -21.10
C ASN A 442 16.32 26.38 -22.31
N GLN A 443 17.33 25.64 -22.75
CA GLN A 443 17.27 24.70 -23.86
C GLN A 443 17.46 23.27 -23.35
N LEU A 444 16.81 22.34 -24.05
CA LEU A 444 16.90 20.91 -23.82
C LEU A 444 17.27 20.23 -25.15
N SER A 445 17.66 18.96 -25.10
CA SER A 445 17.83 18.12 -26.28
C SER A 445 17.50 16.66 -25.93
N HIS A 446 16.58 16.08 -26.71
CA HIS A 446 16.21 14.67 -26.66
C HIS A 446 15.85 14.12 -25.26
N SER A 447 15.04 14.85 -24.49
CA SER A 447 14.77 14.53 -23.09
C SER A 447 13.97 13.24 -22.93
N TYR A 448 14.43 12.35 -22.04
CA TYR A 448 13.75 11.08 -21.75
C TYR A 448 12.98 11.12 -20.44
N GLY A 449 13.67 11.25 -19.32
CA GLY A 449 13.12 11.12 -17.97
C GLY A 449 12.82 12.48 -17.36
N LEU A 450 11.77 12.52 -16.54
CA LEU A 450 11.51 13.64 -15.65
C LEU A 450 11.03 13.16 -14.28
N SER A 451 11.23 14.00 -13.27
CA SER A 451 10.79 13.76 -11.89
C SER A 451 10.56 15.08 -11.20
N PHE A 452 9.65 15.11 -10.24
CA PHE A 452 9.59 16.19 -9.26
C PHE A 452 10.34 15.82 -7.99
N ASP A 453 10.80 16.84 -7.24
CA ASP A 453 11.14 16.69 -5.83
C ASP A 453 9.95 17.06 -4.93
N ARG A 454 10.19 17.05 -3.60
CA ARG A 454 9.16 17.36 -2.60
C ARG A 454 8.71 18.82 -2.57
N ASN A 455 9.53 19.73 -3.11
CA ASN A 455 9.20 21.14 -3.22
C ASN A 455 8.45 21.44 -4.52
N GLY A 456 8.33 20.46 -5.42
CA GLY A 456 7.72 20.62 -6.72
C GLY A 456 8.69 21.12 -7.80
N ASP A 457 10.00 21.14 -7.52
CA ASP A 457 11.00 21.47 -8.55
C ASP A 457 11.06 20.35 -9.59
N LEU A 458 11.13 20.72 -10.86
CA LEU A 458 11.13 19.79 -11.99
C LEU A 458 12.55 19.43 -12.40
N TYR A 459 12.86 18.15 -12.46
CA TYR A 459 14.15 17.62 -12.92
C TYR A 459 13.92 16.89 -14.25
N VAL A 460 14.79 17.15 -15.22
CA VAL A 460 14.70 16.57 -16.58
C VAL A 460 16.07 16.02 -16.97
N THR A 461 16.12 14.79 -17.48
CA THR A 461 17.33 14.30 -18.14
C THR A 461 17.45 14.94 -19.51
N ASP A 462 18.52 15.70 -19.69
CA ASP A 462 18.86 16.39 -20.92
C ASP A 462 19.85 15.50 -21.68
N HIS A 463 19.29 14.47 -22.32
CA HIS A 463 19.96 13.23 -22.73
C HIS A 463 21.22 13.47 -23.57
N THR A 464 21.07 14.12 -24.71
CA THR A 464 22.14 14.43 -25.67
C THR A 464 23.03 15.58 -25.24
N ASN A 465 22.62 16.35 -24.22
CA ASN A 465 23.46 17.35 -23.56
C ASN A 465 24.22 16.78 -22.34
N PHE A 466 24.04 15.49 -22.03
CA PHE A 466 24.82 14.78 -21.01
C PHE A 466 24.69 15.37 -19.60
N ARG A 467 23.50 15.85 -19.23
CA ARG A 467 23.24 16.51 -17.95
C ARG A 467 21.83 16.26 -17.42
N VAL A 468 21.60 16.67 -16.17
CA VAL A 468 20.27 16.81 -15.59
C VAL A 468 20.03 18.28 -15.28
N GLN A 469 18.91 18.82 -15.77
CA GLN A 469 18.46 20.19 -15.53
C GLN A 469 17.38 20.19 -14.45
N LYS A 470 17.52 21.07 -13.46
CA LYS A 470 16.51 21.39 -12.45
C LYS A 470 15.87 22.74 -12.78
N PHE A 471 14.55 22.78 -12.88
CA PHE A 471 13.75 24.00 -13.00
C PHE A 471 13.03 24.23 -11.68
N GLU A 472 13.26 25.38 -11.05
CA GLU A 472 12.73 25.67 -9.73
C GLU A 472 11.27 26.15 -9.81
N LEU A 473 10.41 25.67 -8.91
CA LEU A 473 9.03 26.13 -8.83
C LEU A 473 9.02 27.58 -8.30
N ILE A 474 8.49 28.51 -9.10
CA ILE A 474 8.44 29.95 -8.76
C ILE A 474 7.04 30.42 -8.35
N SER A 475 6.00 29.68 -8.74
CA SER A 475 4.62 29.93 -8.32
C SER A 475 3.89 28.60 -8.23
N SER A 476 3.29 28.33 -7.07
CA SER A 476 2.61 27.06 -6.77
C SER A 476 1.11 27.16 -6.80
#